data_AF-A0A150PX37-F1
#
_entry.id   AF-A0A150PX37-F1
#
_cell.length_a   1.000
_cell.length_b   1.000
_cell.length_c   1.000
_cell.angle_alpha   90.00
_cell.angle_beta   90.00
_cell.angle_gamma   90.00
#
_symmetry.space_group_name_H-M   'P 1'
#
loop_
_entity.id
_entity.type
_entity.pdbx_description
1 polymer ?
#
loop_
_entity_poly.entity_id
_entity_poly.type
_entity_poly.pdbx_seq_one_letter_code
_entity_poly.pdbx_strand_id
1 'polypeptide(L)'
;MRAALESDPEEVLRLDDAASRDFGDSPRAAERGQLRVRALVRLDRIGEARSFAEDLIERYPDDPAAKSAAAYMGIHPRPRGPSR
;
A
#
# COMPACT_ATOMS: atom_id res chain seq x y z
N MET A 1 -17.03 -5.41 6.22
CA MET A 1 -16.13 -5.70 5.08
C MET A 1 -14.66 -5.43 5.42
N ARG A 2 -14.28 -4.28 6.01
CA ARG A 2 -12.88 -4.03 6.45
C ARG A 2 -12.31 -5.05 7.46
N ALA A 3 -13.11 -5.52 8.41
CA ALA A 3 -12.67 -6.49 9.43
C ALA A 3 -12.39 -7.91 8.90
N ALA A 4 -12.92 -8.29 7.72
CA ALA A 4 -12.74 -9.62 7.15
C ALA A 4 -11.42 -9.78 6.37
N LEU A 5 -10.82 -8.66 5.93
CA LEU A 5 -9.51 -8.66 5.27
C LEU A 5 -8.35 -8.71 6.28
N GLU A 6 -8.65 -8.77 7.57
CA GLU A 6 -7.65 -8.90 8.64
C GLU A 6 -7.48 -10.35 9.12
N SER A 7 -8.23 -11.35 8.62
CA SER A 7 -8.06 -12.73 9.11
C SER A 7 -6.95 -13.52 8.41
N ASP A 8 -6.78 -13.36 7.09
CA ASP A 8 -5.78 -14.11 6.30
C ASP A 8 -4.97 -13.17 5.40
N PRO A 9 -3.69 -12.90 5.71
CA PRO A 9 -2.86 -12.03 4.89
C PRO A 9 -2.53 -12.63 3.51
N GLU A 10 -2.52 -13.95 3.32
CA GLU A 10 -2.28 -14.56 2.00
C GLU A 10 -3.49 -14.33 1.08
N GLU A 11 -4.70 -14.48 1.62
CA GLU A 11 -5.92 -14.19 0.87
C GLU A 11 -5.99 -12.71 0.45
N VAL A 12 -5.54 -11.79 1.29
CA VAL A 12 -5.44 -10.36 0.94
C VAL A 12 -4.56 -10.17 -0.29
N LEU A 13 -3.36 -10.78 -0.31
CA LEU A 13 -2.45 -10.64 -1.45
C LEU A 13 -3.05 -11.23 -2.73
N ARG A 14 -3.71 -12.39 -2.63
CA ARG A 14 -4.38 -13.02 -3.78
C ARG A 14 -5.51 -12.15 -4.34
N LEU A 15 -6.32 -11.56 -3.48
CA LEU A 15 -7.42 -10.68 -3.89
C LEU A 15 -6.89 -9.35 -4.47
N ASP A 16 -5.83 -8.80 -3.89
CA ASP A 16 -5.18 -7.59 -4.40
C ASP A 16 -4.55 -7.82 -5.78
N ASP A 17 -3.87 -8.96 -6.00
CA ASP A 17 -3.31 -9.32 -7.30
C ASP A 17 -4.39 -9.45 -8.37
N ALA A 18 -5.53 -10.06 -8.04
CA ALA A 18 -6.68 -10.14 -8.95
C ALA A 18 -7.26 -8.75 -9.24
N ALA A 19 -7.52 -7.96 -8.19
CA ALA A 19 -8.09 -6.62 -8.34
C ALA A 19 -7.17 -5.66 -9.09
N SER A 20 -5.85 -5.80 -8.97
CA SER A 20 -4.89 -4.96 -9.69
C SER A 20 -4.90 -5.24 -11.19
N ARG A 21 -5.18 -6.48 -11.62
CA ARG A 21 -5.34 -6.83 -13.05
C ARG A 21 -6.64 -6.24 -13.61
N ASP A 22 -7.72 -6.32 -12.84
CA ASP A 22 -9.05 -5.91 -13.31
C ASP A 22 -9.28 -4.39 -13.20
N PHE A 23 -8.67 -3.75 -12.19
CA PHE A 23 -9.01 -2.38 -11.80
C PHE A 23 -7.81 -1.42 -11.72
N GLY A 24 -6.59 -1.84 -12.04
CA GLY A 24 -5.40 -0.99 -12.17
C GLY A 24 -5.32 0.21 -11.22
N ASP A 25 -5.02 1.39 -11.76
CA ASP A 25 -4.98 2.69 -11.06
C ASP A 25 -6.38 3.31 -10.81
N SER A 26 -7.37 2.48 -10.51
CA SER A 26 -8.70 2.93 -10.08
C SER A 26 -8.64 3.82 -8.83
N PRO A 27 -9.71 4.58 -8.52
CA PRO A 27 -9.78 5.41 -7.30
C PRO A 27 -9.57 4.66 -5.98
N ARG A 28 -9.60 3.32 -5.97
CA ARG A 28 -9.34 2.47 -4.80
C ARG A 28 -7.96 1.83 -4.79
N ALA A 29 -7.09 2.14 -5.76
CA ALA A 29 -5.77 1.53 -5.87
C ALA A 29 -4.90 1.79 -4.63
N ALA A 30 -4.92 3.01 -4.10
CA ALA A 30 -4.18 3.35 -2.88
C ALA A 30 -4.71 2.59 -1.64
N GLU A 31 -6.03 2.44 -1.50
CA GLU A 31 -6.63 1.68 -0.40
C GLU A 31 -6.26 0.18 -0.46
N ARG A 32 -6.30 -0.42 -1.65
CA ARG A 32 -5.86 -1.82 -1.84
C ARG A 32 -4.37 -1.98 -1.53
N GLY A 33 -3.55 -1.05 -2.03
CA GLY A 33 -2.12 -1.02 -1.74
C GLY A 33 -1.80 -0.94 -0.25
N GLN A 34 -2.55 -0.13 0.52
CA GLN A 34 -2.39 -0.07 1.97
C GLN A 34 -2.67 -1.43 2.64
N LEU A 35 -3.70 -2.16 2.19
CA LEU A 35 -4.01 -3.50 2.69
C LEU A 35 -2.90 -4.50 2.34
N ARG A 36 -2.34 -4.41 1.13
CA ARG A 36 -1.19 -5.22 0.69
C ARG A 36 0.01 -5.03 1.62
N VAL A 37 0.36 -3.78 1.95
CA VAL A 37 1.47 -3.47 2.88
C VAL A 37 1.25 -4.14 4.24
N ARG A 38 0.04 -4.04 4.80
CA ARG A 38 -0.28 -4.68 6.09
C ARG A 38 -0.19 -6.20 6.01
N ALA A 39 -0.66 -6.80 4.92
CA ALA A 39 -0.58 -8.24 4.70
C ALA A 39 0.88 -8.73 4.61
N LEU A 40 1.73 -8.01 3.86
CA LEU A 40 3.16 -8.31 3.76
C LEU A 40 3.86 -8.24 5.12
N VAL A 41 3.55 -7.24 5.95
CA VAL A 41 4.11 -7.16 7.31
C VAL A 41 3.68 -8.33 8.18
N ARG A 42 2.41 -8.74 8.11
CA ARG A 42 1.90 -9.90 8.87
C ARG A 42 2.52 -11.23 8.44
N LEU A 43 3.02 -11.30 7.22
CA LEU A 43 3.76 -12.44 6.67
C LEU A 43 5.28 -12.34 6.90
N ASP A 44 5.74 -11.38 7.69
CA ASP A 44 7.17 -11.09 7.94
C ASP A 44 7.98 -10.73 6.68
N ARG A 45 7.29 -10.27 5.62
CA ARG A 45 7.88 -9.84 4.34
C ARG A 45 8.20 -8.35 4.36
N ILE A 46 8.95 -7.91 5.37
CA ILE A 46 9.15 -6.49 5.70
C ILE A 46 9.83 -5.71 4.57
N GLY A 47 10.81 -6.31 3.89
CA GLY A 47 11.49 -5.67 2.76
C GLY A 47 10.54 -5.35 1.61
N GLU A 48 9.66 -6.30 1.27
CA GLU A 48 8.65 -6.11 0.22
C GLU A 48 7.59 -5.11 0.64
N ALA A 49 7.15 -5.15 1.90
CA ALA A 49 6.21 -4.17 2.44
C ALA A 49 6.77 -2.74 2.32
N ARG A 50 8.07 -2.58 2.61
CA ARG A 50 8.74 -1.28 2.52
C ARG A 50 8.81 -0.80 1.07
N SER A 51 9.37 -1.60 0.17
CA SER A 51 9.50 -1.21 -1.25
C SER A 51 8.14 -0.87 -1.85
N PHE A 52 7.11 -1.67 -1.57
CA PHE A 52 5.78 -1.39 -2.06
C PHE A 52 5.19 -0.10 -1.49
N ALA A 53 5.41 0.18 -0.20
CA ALA A 53 4.96 1.43 0.41
C ALA A 53 5.67 2.67 -0.16
N GLU A 54 6.96 2.55 -0.51
CA GLU A 54 7.73 3.59 -1.20
C GLU A 54 7.15 3.88 -2.60
N ASP A 55 6.89 2.84 -3.39
CA ASP A 55 6.24 2.97 -4.70
C ASP A 55 4.83 3.56 -4.61
N LEU A 56 4.07 3.14 -3.59
CA LEU A 56 2.69 3.58 -3.40
C LEU A 56 2.60 5.08 -3.08
N ILE A 57 3.47 5.59 -2.20
CA ILE A 57 3.50 7.02 -1.88
C ILE A 57 4.10 7.87 -3.00
N GLU A 58 5.00 7.32 -3.82
CA GLU A 58 5.47 8.01 -5.02
C GLU A 58 4.34 8.18 -6.05
N ARG A 59 3.53 7.13 -6.26
CA ARG A 59 2.42 7.14 -7.21
C ARG A 59 1.22 7.95 -6.73
N TYR A 60 0.91 7.90 -5.43
CA TYR A 60 -0.26 8.54 -4.82
C TYR A 60 0.15 9.47 -3.66
N PRO A 61 0.95 10.52 -3.92
CA PRO A 61 1.59 11.32 -2.87
C PRO A 61 0.60 12.06 -1.98
N ASP A 62 -0.60 12.37 -2.49
CA ASP A 62 -1.63 13.11 -1.77
C ASP A 62 -2.69 12.20 -1.12
N ASP A 63 -2.72 10.91 -1.47
CA ASP A 63 -3.75 9.97 -1.04
C ASP A 63 -3.56 9.57 0.45
N PRO A 64 -4.62 9.65 1.28
CA PRO A 64 -4.54 9.28 2.69
C PRO A 64 -4.11 7.82 2.95
N ALA A 65 -4.52 6.87 2.10
CA ALA A 65 -4.17 5.47 2.26
C ALA A 65 -2.69 5.21 1.95
N ALA A 66 -2.16 5.86 0.91
CA ALA A 66 -0.74 5.81 0.58
C ALA A 66 0.12 6.45 1.69
N LYS A 67 -0.29 7.61 2.21
CA LYS A 67 0.37 8.25 3.37
C LYS A 67 0.33 7.36 4.60
N SER A 68 -0.79 6.67 4.85
CA SER A 68 -0.90 5.73 5.96
C SER A 68 0.00 4.51 5.80
N ALA A 69 0.13 3.96 4.58
CA ALA A 69 1.05 2.86 4.29
C ALA A 69 2.51 3.28 4.50
N ALA A 70 2.90 4.45 4.01
CA ALA A 70 4.22 5.02 4.24
C ALA A 70 4.52 5.20 5.73
N ALA A 71 3.59 5.82 6.47
CA ALA A 71 3.72 6.01 7.91
C ALA A 71 3.84 4.68 8.68
N TYR A 72 3.06 3.66 8.28
CA TYR A 72 3.13 2.32 8.87
C TYR A 72 4.52 1.67 8.71
N MET A 73 5.22 1.97 7.61
CA MET A 73 6.59 1.51 7.34
C MET A 73 7.68 2.47 7.84
N GLY A 74 7.33 3.56 8.53
CA GLY A 74 8.27 4.59 8.96
C GLY A 74 8.90 5.36 7.79
N ILE A 75 8.23 5.41 6.63
CA ILE A 75 8.65 6.18 5.46
C ILE A 75 8.12 7.60 5.62
N HIS A 76 9.04 8.56 5.69
CA HIS A 76 8.69 9.98 5.69
C HIS A 76 8.81 10.52 4.25
N PRO A 77 7.75 11.14 3.70
CA PRO A 77 7.83 11.77 2.39
C PRO A 77 8.96 12.80 2.41
N ARG A 78 9.88 12.72 1.46
CA ARG A 78 10.87 13.78 1.31
C ARG A 78 10.14 15.05 0.85
N PRO A 79 10.41 16.22 1.46
CA PRO A 79 9.87 17.47 0.94
C PRO A 79 10.26 17.56 -0.54
N ARG A 80 9.28 17.81 -1.41
CA ARG A 80 9.58 18.16 -2.80
C ARG A 80 10.49 19.38 -2.72
N GLY A 81 11.76 19.20 -3.10
CA GLY A 81 12.72 20.29 -3.19
C GLY A 81 12.13 21.41 -4.06
N PRO A 82 12.62 22.65 -3.90
CA PRO A 82 12.06 23.79 -4.62
C PRO A 82 11.95 23.44 -6.11
N SER A 83 10.74 23.56 -6.66
CA SER A 83 10.53 23.50 -8.10
C SER A 83 11.42 24.59 -8.71
N ARG A 84 12.36 24.18 -9.57
CA ARG A 84 13.19 25.12 -10.33
C ARG A 84 12.34 25.90 -11.31
#